data_AF-A0A0X3AQ70-F1
#
_entry.id   AF-A0A0X3AQ70-F1
#
_cell.length_a   1.000
_cell.length_b   1.000
_cell.length_c   1.000
_cell.angle_alpha   90.00
_cell.angle_beta   90.00
_cell.angle_gamma   90.00
#
_symmetry.space_group_name_H-M   'P 1'
#
loop_
_entity.id
_entity.type
_entity.pdbx_description
1 polymer ?
#
loop_
_entity_poly.entity_id
_entity_poly.type
_entity_poly.pdbx_seq_one_letter_code
_entity_poly.pdbx_strand_id
1 'polypeptide(L)'
;MRVISRVILLGFILLILINCKTSKIKKEVYQIHLNREITDSIIADSQYIKYIYPYKKQLDSILKQPISYAKEDFTKIGYSSNEGNLLADLLLEYAKKYAEKNSIAIPDFCLLNIGGIRTSIPKGVVTVENIFEVAPFENEMVYIQLNGNQMEEMFNYLGKEKKGHPLAGIKIIYKNDKFHSAYIAGKDFDPDKNYWIVTIDYLMNGGDRMYFLTKSNSIEVTHQRLRDILIEQIKQYKVLPDSKNERLIFQN
;
A
#
# COMPACT_ATOMS: atom_id res chain seq x y z
N MET A 1 11.68 -29.32 -79.04
CA MET A 1 10.76 -29.18 -77.87
C MET A 1 11.42 -29.00 -76.50
N ARG A 2 12.75 -29.13 -76.31
CA ARG A 2 13.39 -28.96 -74.98
C ARG A 2 13.76 -27.52 -74.57
N VAL A 3 13.93 -26.60 -75.52
CA VAL A 3 14.31 -25.20 -75.23
C VAL A 3 13.12 -24.38 -74.72
N ILE A 4 11.92 -24.58 -75.29
CA ILE A 4 10.68 -23.91 -74.88
C ILE A 4 10.34 -24.22 -73.41
N SER A 5 10.58 -25.46 -72.95
CA SER A 5 10.37 -25.88 -71.56
C SER A 5 11.28 -25.15 -70.56
N ARG A 6 12.54 -24.84 -70.92
CA ARG A 6 13.46 -24.10 -70.05
C ARG A 6 13.13 -22.61 -69.97
N VAL A 7 12.68 -22.01 -71.06
CA VAL A 7 12.24 -20.60 -71.09
C VAL A 7 10.96 -20.41 -70.29
N ILE A 8 10.02 -21.35 -70.38
CA ILE A 8 8.79 -21.34 -69.56
C ILE A 8 9.12 -21.52 -68.07
N LEU A 9 10.06 -22.40 -67.73
CA LEU A 9 10.49 -22.63 -66.34
C LEU A 9 11.22 -21.39 -65.75
N LEU A 10 12.09 -20.75 -66.53
CA LEU A 10 12.76 -19.50 -66.14
C LEU A 10 11.76 -18.34 -66.00
N GLY A 11 10.76 -18.26 -66.89
CA GLY A 11 9.67 -17.28 -66.77
C GLY A 11 8.82 -17.50 -65.52
N PHE A 12 8.54 -18.76 -65.16
CA PHE A 12 7.80 -19.10 -63.94
C PHE A 12 8.59 -18.74 -62.67
N ILE A 13 9.91 -18.95 -62.65
CA ILE A 13 10.77 -18.57 -61.52
C ILE A 13 10.86 -17.04 -61.38
N LEU A 14 10.91 -16.29 -62.49
CA LEU A 14 10.91 -14.83 -62.47
C LEU A 14 9.58 -14.26 -61.94
N LEU A 15 8.45 -14.89 -62.25
CA LEU A 15 7.12 -14.50 -61.75
C LEU A 15 6.96 -14.70 -60.23
N ILE A 16 7.64 -15.68 -59.64
CA ILE A 16 7.60 -15.93 -58.19
C ILE A 16 8.38 -14.85 -57.42
N LEU A 17 9.42 -14.27 -58.01
CA LEU A 17 10.24 -13.23 -57.36
C LEU A 17 9.60 -11.82 -57.34
N ILE A 18 8.58 -11.57 -58.18
CA ILE A 18 7.94 -10.25 -58.27
C ILE A 18 6.82 -10.06 -57.23
N ASN A 19 6.37 -11.14 -56.57
CA ASN A 19 5.21 -11.07 -55.67
C ASN A 19 5.55 -10.86 -54.18
N CYS A 20 6.77 -10.44 -53.86
CA CYS A 20 7.15 -10.05 -52.52
C CYS A 20 6.68 -8.61 -52.23
N LYS A 21 5.36 -8.42 -52.08
CA LYS A 21 4.82 -7.18 -51.49
C LYS A 21 5.01 -7.29 -49.98
N THR A 22 6.09 -6.70 -49.46
CA THR A 22 6.21 -6.45 -48.03
C THR A 22 5.03 -5.58 -47.62
N SER A 23 4.06 -6.13 -46.90
CA SER A 23 3.03 -5.30 -46.28
C SER A 23 3.77 -4.40 -45.30
N LYS A 24 3.85 -3.11 -45.61
CA LYS A 24 4.14 -2.10 -44.60
C LYS A 24 2.98 -2.21 -43.60
N ILE A 25 3.19 -2.97 -42.53
CA ILE A 25 2.38 -2.81 -41.33
C ILE A 25 2.55 -1.33 -41.00
N LYS A 26 1.51 -0.53 -41.27
CA LYS A 26 1.41 0.78 -40.63
C LYS A 26 1.37 0.43 -39.16
N LYS A 27 2.51 0.54 -38.48
CA LYS A 27 2.46 0.77 -37.04
C LYS A 27 1.61 2.02 -36.93
N GLU A 28 0.35 1.84 -36.54
CA GLU A 28 -0.34 2.90 -35.82
C GLU A 28 0.55 3.16 -34.62
N VAL A 29 1.44 4.14 -34.78
CA VAL A 29 2.04 4.81 -33.66
C VAL A 29 0.83 5.39 -32.98
N TYR A 30 0.32 4.70 -31.96
CA TYR A 30 -0.53 5.33 -30.98
C TYR A 30 0.25 6.57 -30.57
N GLN A 31 -0.24 7.75 -31.00
CA GLN A 31 0.20 8.97 -30.35
C GLN A 31 -0.20 8.74 -28.91
N ILE A 32 0.80 8.43 -28.09
CA ILE A 32 0.64 8.47 -26.65
C ILE A 32 0.21 9.91 -26.43
N HIS A 33 -1.07 10.13 -26.18
CA HIS A 33 -1.52 11.40 -25.63
C HIS A 33 -0.76 11.50 -24.32
N LEU A 34 0.37 12.22 -24.36
CA LEU A 34 1.11 12.60 -23.17
C LEU A 34 0.07 13.07 -22.17
N ASN A 35 0.13 12.52 -20.95
CA ASN A 35 -0.71 12.97 -19.84
C ASN A 35 -0.68 14.49 -19.85
N ARG A 36 -1.76 15.14 -20.29
CA ARG A 36 -1.83 16.60 -20.29
C ARG A 36 -1.76 16.99 -18.83
N GLU A 37 -0.78 17.82 -18.49
CA GLU A 37 -0.74 18.44 -17.17
C GLU A 37 -2.05 19.20 -16.98
N ILE A 38 -2.80 18.84 -15.94
CA ILE A 38 -3.99 19.57 -15.54
C ILE A 38 -3.47 20.82 -14.85
N THR A 39 -3.46 21.93 -15.56
CA THR A 39 -3.07 23.26 -15.05
C THR A 39 -4.33 24.05 -14.67
N ASP A 40 -4.19 24.96 -13.72
CA ASP A 40 -5.26 25.88 -13.29
C ASP A 40 -5.72 26.87 -14.39
N SER A 41 -5.07 26.83 -15.56
CA SER A 41 -5.45 27.63 -16.73
C SER A 41 -6.74 27.16 -17.39
N ILE A 42 -7.24 25.96 -17.06
CA ILE A 42 -8.53 25.46 -17.55
C ILE A 42 -9.63 26.04 -16.67
N ILE A 43 -10.39 26.99 -17.21
CA ILE A 43 -11.54 27.56 -16.52
C ILE A 43 -12.58 26.47 -16.30
N ALA A 44 -12.95 26.23 -15.04
CA ALA A 44 -13.97 25.26 -14.69
C ALA A 44 -15.34 25.65 -15.30
N ASP A 45 -16.03 24.68 -15.89
CA ASP A 45 -17.34 24.91 -16.47
C ASP A 45 -18.38 25.20 -15.36
N SER A 46 -18.99 26.37 -15.44
CA SER A 46 -20.00 26.83 -14.48
C SER A 46 -21.19 25.87 -14.32
N GLN A 47 -21.56 25.12 -15.37
CA GLN A 47 -22.64 24.13 -15.33
C GLN A 47 -22.24 22.93 -14.47
N TYR A 48 -21.04 22.40 -14.66
CA TYR A 48 -20.53 21.27 -13.84
C TYR A 48 -20.29 21.69 -12.39
N ILE A 49 -19.77 22.90 -12.15
CA ILE A 49 -19.63 23.43 -10.79
C ILE A 49 -20.99 23.49 -10.08
N LYS A 50 -22.01 24.05 -10.75
CA LYS A 50 -23.37 24.14 -10.19
C LYS A 50 -23.97 22.76 -9.92
N TYR A 51 -23.70 21.78 -10.78
CA TYR A 51 -24.15 20.41 -10.63
C TYR A 51 -23.51 19.69 -9.43
N ILE A 52 -22.19 19.86 -9.22
CA ILE A 52 -21.43 19.17 -8.15
C ILE A 52 -21.60 19.87 -6.79
N TYR A 53 -21.84 21.17 -6.78
CA TYR A 53 -21.90 21.99 -5.57
C TYR A 53 -22.76 21.43 -4.41
N PRO A 54 -24.01 20.96 -4.60
CA PRO A 54 -24.81 20.41 -3.50
C PRO A 54 -24.15 19.19 -2.83
N TYR A 55 -23.57 18.29 -3.61
CA TYR A 55 -22.83 17.13 -3.10
C TYR A 55 -21.57 17.55 -2.36
N LYS A 56 -20.81 18.49 -2.93
CA LYS A 56 -19.64 19.06 -2.27
C LYS A 56 -20.00 19.68 -0.91
N LYS A 57 -21.08 20.46 -0.85
CA LYS A 57 -21.53 21.10 0.40
C LYS A 57 -21.88 20.07 1.47
N GLN A 58 -22.54 18.97 1.09
CA GLN A 58 -22.85 17.87 2.01
C GLN A 58 -21.57 17.18 2.51
N LEU A 59 -20.65 16.84 1.60
CA LEU A 59 -19.38 16.20 1.95
C LEU A 59 -18.50 17.09 2.82
N ASP A 60 -18.38 18.38 2.48
CA ASP A 60 -17.60 19.37 3.23
C ASP A 60 -18.07 19.44 4.71
N SER A 61 -19.36 19.23 4.99
CA SER A 61 -19.90 19.23 6.37
C SER A 61 -19.41 18.05 7.23
N ILE A 62 -18.93 16.98 6.60
CA ILE A 62 -18.40 15.78 7.23
C ILE A 62 -16.87 15.82 7.19
N LEU A 63 -16.29 16.06 6.02
CA LEU A 63 -14.85 16.00 5.77
C LEU A 63 -14.11 17.11 6.53
N LYS A 64 -14.67 18.31 6.66
CA LYS A 64 -14.00 19.43 7.34
C LYS A 64 -14.14 19.40 8.86
N GLN A 65 -14.76 18.36 9.43
CA GLN A 65 -14.89 18.26 10.88
C GLN A 65 -13.50 18.08 11.52
N PRO A 66 -13.11 18.93 12.48
CA PRO A 66 -11.88 18.75 13.23
C PRO A 66 -12.02 17.54 14.17
N ILE A 67 -11.01 16.67 14.17
CA ILE A 67 -11.00 15.45 14.98
C ILE A 67 -9.80 15.37 15.93
N SER A 68 -8.72 16.10 15.66
CA SER A 68 -7.55 16.17 16.54
C SER A 68 -6.65 17.36 16.18
N TYR A 69 -5.45 17.40 16.74
CA TYR A 69 -4.42 18.39 16.45
C TYR A 69 -3.03 17.73 16.34
N ALA A 70 -2.29 18.04 15.28
CA ALA A 70 -0.92 17.60 15.05
C ALA A 70 0.06 18.70 15.51
N LYS A 71 0.95 18.39 16.46
CA LYS A 71 1.97 19.35 16.97
C LYS A 71 3.10 19.63 15.97
N GLU A 72 3.27 18.73 15.02
CA GLU A 72 4.31 18.72 13.99
C GLU A 72 3.76 18.02 12.74
N ASP A 73 4.54 18.01 11.66
CA ASP A 73 4.19 17.24 10.47
C ASP A 73 4.44 15.75 10.72
N PHE A 74 3.45 14.92 10.40
CA PHE A 74 3.61 13.47 10.33
C PHE A 74 3.92 13.12 8.89
N THR A 75 5.12 12.60 8.65
CA THR A 75 5.63 12.30 7.31
C THR A 75 6.01 10.83 7.18
N LYS A 76 6.25 10.42 5.93
CA LYS A 76 6.71 9.07 5.56
C LYS A 76 8.24 8.89 5.57
N ILE A 77 8.99 9.83 6.13
CA ILE A 77 10.46 9.86 6.02
C ILE A 77 11.10 8.83 6.95
N GLY A 78 12.05 8.06 6.42
CA GLY A 78 12.84 7.08 7.18
C GLY A 78 12.21 5.69 7.25
N TYR A 79 12.91 4.77 7.91
CA TYR A 79 12.47 3.38 8.06
C TYR A 79 11.44 3.18 9.18
N SER A 80 11.33 4.14 10.10
CA SER A 80 10.33 4.17 11.18
C SER A 80 9.77 5.58 11.26
N SER A 81 9.08 5.97 10.20
CA SER A 81 8.51 7.30 10.06
C SER A 81 7.45 7.57 11.13
N ASN A 82 7.33 8.82 11.58
CA ASN A 82 6.38 9.15 12.65
C ASN A 82 4.92 8.91 12.21
N GLU A 83 4.59 9.17 10.95
CA GLU A 83 3.26 8.88 10.39
C GLU A 83 2.99 7.37 10.32
N GLY A 84 3.93 6.60 9.76
CA GLY A 84 3.77 5.15 9.66
C GLY A 84 3.61 4.53 11.05
N ASN A 85 4.49 4.89 11.97
CA ASN A 85 4.43 4.42 13.34
C ASN A 85 3.11 4.78 14.04
N LEU A 86 2.63 6.03 13.88
CA LEU A 86 1.34 6.46 14.43
C LEU A 86 0.21 5.59 13.89
N LEU A 87 0.08 5.44 12.57
CA LEU A 87 -1.03 4.68 11.97
C LEU A 87 -1.01 3.21 12.39
N ALA A 88 0.18 2.61 12.47
CA ALA A 88 0.34 1.24 12.94
C ALA A 88 -0.02 1.09 14.43
N ASP A 89 0.34 2.07 15.28
CA ASP A 89 -0.02 2.07 16.70
C ASP A 89 -1.52 2.16 16.90
N LEU A 90 -2.19 3.10 16.22
CA LEU A 90 -3.64 3.28 16.31
C LEU A 90 -4.38 2.01 15.88
N LEU A 91 -3.94 1.38 14.78
CA LEU A 91 -4.53 0.12 14.35
C LEU A 91 -4.29 -1.00 15.35
N LEU A 92 -3.07 -1.15 15.89
CA LEU A 92 -2.76 -2.17 16.88
C LEU A 92 -3.57 -1.99 18.17
N GLU A 93 -3.71 -0.75 18.64
CA GLU A 93 -4.50 -0.42 19.82
C GLU A 93 -5.99 -0.78 19.62
N TYR A 94 -6.58 -0.35 18.49
CA TYR A 94 -7.94 -0.72 18.14
C TYR A 94 -8.11 -2.24 18.06
N ALA A 95 -7.18 -2.91 17.38
CA ALA A 95 -7.25 -4.35 17.14
C ALA A 95 -7.17 -5.16 18.44
N LYS A 96 -6.39 -4.72 19.44
CA LYS A 96 -6.37 -5.37 20.76
C LYS A 96 -7.71 -5.24 21.48
N LYS A 97 -8.30 -4.02 21.51
CA LYS A 97 -9.64 -3.79 22.10
C LYS A 97 -10.73 -4.58 21.38
N TYR A 98 -10.67 -4.63 20.05
CA TYR A 98 -11.61 -5.41 19.24
C TYR A 98 -11.47 -6.91 19.53
N ALA A 99 -10.24 -7.42 19.66
CA ALA A 99 -9.99 -8.83 19.94
C ALA A 99 -10.57 -9.25 21.29
N GLU A 100 -10.33 -8.46 22.34
CA GLU A 100 -10.90 -8.68 23.68
C GLU A 100 -12.43 -8.69 23.65
N LYS A 101 -13.04 -7.69 22.99
CA LYS A 101 -14.50 -7.56 22.90
C LYS A 101 -15.15 -8.75 22.17
N ASN A 102 -14.48 -9.29 21.16
CA ASN A 102 -15.02 -10.36 20.31
C ASN A 102 -14.48 -11.76 20.68
N SER A 103 -13.69 -11.87 21.75
CA SER A 103 -13.09 -13.13 22.20
C SER A 103 -12.27 -13.85 21.12
N ILE A 104 -11.53 -13.08 20.30
CA ILE A 104 -10.58 -13.61 19.31
C ILE A 104 -9.14 -13.37 19.77
N ALA A 105 -8.17 -13.91 19.04
CA ALA A 105 -6.76 -13.78 19.40
C ALA A 105 -6.29 -12.32 19.41
N ILE A 106 -5.57 -11.95 20.48
CA ILE A 106 -4.97 -10.62 20.62
C ILE A 106 -3.73 -10.55 19.71
N PRO A 107 -3.60 -9.53 18.84
CA PRO A 107 -2.47 -9.41 17.94
C PRO A 107 -1.23 -8.95 18.71
N ASP A 108 -0.11 -9.60 18.44
CA ASP A 108 1.21 -9.29 18.98
C ASP A 108 1.77 -7.99 18.40
N PHE A 109 1.60 -7.79 17.09
CA PHE A 109 2.12 -6.63 16.37
C PHE A 109 1.28 -6.27 15.14
N CYS A 110 1.55 -5.11 14.55
CA CYS A 110 0.93 -4.59 13.34
C CYS A 110 1.96 -4.43 12.23
N LEU A 111 1.56 -4.78 11.01
CA LEU A 111 2.30 -4.49 9.78
C LEU A 111 1.34 -3.88 8.75
N LEU A 112 1.68 -2.69 8.23
CA LEU A 112 1.03 -2.10 7.08
C LEU A 112 2.07 -1.81 5.98
N ASN A 113 1.60 -1.36 4.82
CA ASN A 113 2.47 -0.97 3.73
C ASN A 113 2.59 0.55 3.57
N ILE A 114 3.81 1.01 3.34
CA ILE A 114 4.09 2.43 3.14
C ILE A 114 3.38 2.98 1.89
N GLY A 115 3.13 2.13 0.88
CA GLY A 115 2.37 2.50 -0.32
C GLY A 115 0.90 2.82 -0.06
N GLY A 116 0.35 2.32 1.05
CA GLY A 116 -1.00 2.61 1.53
C GLY A 116 -1.14 4.04 2.07
N ILE A 117 -0.04 4.66 2.54
CA ILE A 117 -0.02 6.02 3.07
C ILE A 117 0.22 7.01 1.93
N ARG A 118 -0.81 7.79 1.56
CA ARG A 118 -0.79 8.53 0.30
C ARG A 118 -0.24 9.94 0.44
N THR A 119 -0.61 10.64 1.50
CA THR A 119 -0.06 11.96 1.84
C THR A 119 0.40 11.99 3.30
N SER A 120 0.99 13.10 3.72
CA SER A 120 1.39 13.40 5.09
C SER A 120 0.25 14.09 5.84
N ILE A 121 0.17 13.94 7.17
CA ILE A 121 -0.68 14.78 8.03
C ILE A 121 0.08 16.07 8.38
N PRO A 122 -0.37 17.26 7.93
CA PRO A 122 0.31 18.50 8.24
C PRO A 122 0.13 18.90 9.70
N LYS A 123 1.08 19.66 10.24
CA LYS A 123 0.96 20.34 11.53
C LYS A 123 -0.31 21.21 11.57
N GLY A 124 -1.04 21.15 12.67
CA GLY A 124 -2.23 21.97 12.91
C GLY A 124 -3.48 21.13 13.16
N VAL A 125 -4.64 21.68 12.82
CA VAL A 125 -5.93 20.99 12.99
C VAL A 125 -6.00 19.80 12.04
N VAL A 126 -6.29 18.62 12.59
CA VAL A 126 -6.50 17.39 11.83
C VAL A 126 -7.99 17.22 11.63
N THR A 127 -8.43 17.07 10.38
CA THR A 127 -9.82 16.86 10.00
C THR A 127 -10.08 15.44 9.51
N VAL A 128 -11.35 15.09 9.33
CA VAL A 128 -11.74 13.84 8.65
C VAL A 128 -11.16 13.77 7.24
N GLU A 129 -11.17 14.88 6.50
CA GLU A 129 -10.60 15.01 5.15
C GLU A 129 -9.13 14.55 5.11
N ASN A 130 -8.32 14.97 6.09
CA ASN A 130 -6.92 14.56 6.14
C ASN A 130 -6.78 13.03 6.22
N ILE A 131 -7.66 12.33 6.93
CA ILE A 131 -7.59 10.87 7.05
C ILE A 131 -8.08 10.18 5.76
N PHE A 132 -9.03 10.78 5.05
CA PHE A 132 -9.41 10.35 3.70
C PHE A 132 -8.25 10.51 2.72
N GLU A 133 -7.48 11.59 2.80
CA GLU A 133 -6.32 11.79 1.94
C GLU A 133 -5.16 10.84 2.30
N VAL A 134 -4.94 10.57 3.59
CA VAL A 134 -3.86 9.70 4.08
C VAL A 134 -4.13 8.23 3.74
N ALA A 135 -5.33 7.73 4.02
CA ALA A 135 -5.75 6.35 3.83
C ALA A 135 -7.03 6.25 2.96
N PRO A 136 -6.94 6.57 1.65
CA PRO A 136 -8.10 6.67 0.77
C PRO A 136 -8.68 5.31 0.33
N PHE A 137 -7.97 4.20 0.57
CA PHE A 137 -8.42 2.89 0.17
C PHE A 137 -9.41 2.30 1.16
N GLU A 138 -10.37 1.54 0.65
CA GLU A 138 -11.38 0.82 1.43
C GLU A 138 -10.82 -0.47 2.07
N ASN A 139 -9.57 -0.46 2.53
CA ASN A 139 -8.97 -1.66 3.09
C ASN A 139 -9.66 -2.05 4.40
N GLU A 140 -9.85 -3.36 4.61
CA GLU A 140 -10.43 -3.91 5.84
C GLU A 140 -9.33 -4.43 6.78
N MET A 141 -9.54 -4.28 8.09
CA MET A 141 -8.65 -4.82 9.12
C MET A 141 -8.77 -6.35 9.18
N VAL A 142 -7.62 -7.02 9.20
CA VAL A 142 -7.50 -8.49 9.21
C VAL A 142 -6.52 -8.92 10.28
N TYR A 143 -6.85 -9.99 11.00
CA TYR A 143 -5.90 -10.72 11.84
C TYR A 143 -5.38 -11.95 11.09
N ILE A 144 -4.07 -12.17 11.16
CA ILE A 144 -3.42 -13.31 10.49
C ILE A 144 -2.43 -13.93 11.47
N GLN A 145 -2.43 -15.25 11.59
CA GLN A 145 -1.39 -15.96 12.35
C GLN A 145 -0.20 -16.29 11.46
N LEU A 146 1.00 -15.96 11.88
CA LEU A 146 2.26 -16.35 11.23
C LEU A 146 3.03 -17.32 12.11
N ASN A 147 3.50 -18.42 11.54
CA ASN A 147 4.48 -19.30 12.18
C ASN A 147 5.92 -18.77 11.99
N GLY A 148 6.90 -19.38 12.67
CA GLY A 148 8.30 -18.98 12.58
C GLY A 148 8.85 -18.85 11.16
N ASN A 149 8.55 -19.81 10.28
CA ASN A 149 9.00 -19.75 8.88
C ASN A 149 8.42 -18.54 8.14
N GLN A 150 7.14 -18.23 8.34
CA GLN A 150 6.50 -17.05 7.74
C GLN A 150 7.04 -15.74 8.33
N MET A 151 7.38 -15.73 9.61
CA MET A 151 8.07 -14.61 10.25
C MET A 151 9.46 -14.38 9.65
N GLU A 152 10.23 -15.44 9.42
CA GLU A 152 11.52 -15.34 8.74
C GLU A 152 11.39 -14.83 7.31
N GLU A 153 10.38 -15.28 6.56
CA GLU A 153 10.09 -14.75 5.23
C GLU A 153 9.76 -13.25 5.27
N MET A 154 8.97 -12.81 6.25
CA MET A 154 8.68 -11.40 6.48
C MET A 154 9.96 -10.61 6.77
N PHE A 155 10.82 -11.10 7.67
CA PHE A 155 12.10 -10.45 7.98
C PHE A 155 13.02 -10.38 6.75
N ASN A 156 13.09 -11.43 5.95
CA ASN A 156 13.88 -11.40 4.71
C ASN A 156 13.32 -10.40 3.70
N TYR A 157 12.00 -10.34 3.56
CA TYR A 157 11.33 -9.36 2.69
C TYR A 157 11.63 -7.92 3.12
N LEU A 158 11.42 -7.58 4.40
CA LEU A 158 11.63 -6.22 4.92
C LEU A 158 13.10 -5.80 4.81
N GLY A 159 14.03 -6.73 5.09
CA GLY A 159 15.46 -6.49 4.96
C GLY A 159 15.92 -6.25 3.53
N LYS A 160 15.26 -6.89 2.56
CA LYS A 160 15.55 -6.73 1.13
C LYS A 160 14.94 -5.46 0.56
N GLU A 161 13.68 -5.16 0.89
CA GLU A 161 13.01 -3.97 0.36
C GLU A 161 13.61 -2.68 0.92
N LYS A 162 14.11 -2.71 2.17
CA LYS A 162 14.65 -1.54 2.89
C LYS A 162 13.72 -0.32 2.74
N LYS A 163 12.45 -0.51 3.11
CA LYS A 163 11.41 0.54 3.09
C LYS A 163 10.82 0.69 4.47
N GLY A 164 10.42 1.92 4.81
CA GLY A 164 9.73 2.24 6.06
C GLY A 164 8.27 1.79 6.07
N HIS A 165 8.05 0.48 5.92
CA HIS A 165 6.72 -0.12 6.13
C HIS A 165 6.28 0.17 7.57
N PRO A 166 5.06 0.68 7.80
CA PRO A 166 4.54 0.91 9.14
C PRO A 166 4.53 -0.38 9.98
N LEU A 167 5.10 -0.29 11.17
CA LEU A 167 5.19 -1.38 12.15
C LEU A 167 4.73 -0.87 13.49
N ALA A 168 4.05 -1.67 14.32
CA ALA A 168 3.82 -1.38 15.74
C ALA A 168 3.87 -2.66 16.57
N GLY A 169 4.30 -2.59 17.82
CA GLY A 169 4.44 -3.78 18.67
C GLY A 169 5.62 -4.69 18.30
N ILE A 170 6.42 -4.31 17.30
CA ILE A 170 7.61 -5.03 16.86
C ILE A 170 8.78 -4.08 16.62
N LYS A 171 9.99 -4.54 16.96
CA LYS A 171 11.27 -3.90 16.61
C LYS A 171 12.16 -4.93 15.92
N ILE A 172 12.71 -4.59 14.77
CA ILE A 172 13.55 -5.46 13.94
C ILE A 172 14.92 -4.80 13.75
N ILE A 173 15.98 -5.57 13.94
CA ILE A 173 17.35 -5.13 13.80
C ILE A 173 18.03 -5.96 12.72
N TYR A 174 18.63 -5.27 11.75
CA TYR A 174 19.51 -5.85 10.75
C TYR A 174 20.96 -5.44 11.04
N LYS A 175 21.90 -6.37 10.88
CA LYS A 175 23.34 -6.12 10.95
C LYS A 175 23.99 -6.63 9.67
N ASN A 176 24.80 -5.81 9.01
CA ASN A 176 25.44 -6.16 7.74
C ASN A 176 24.41 -6.68 6.70
N ASP A 177 23.27 -5.98 6.60
CA ASP A 177 22.15 -6.33 5.71
C ASP A 177 21.52 -7.72 5.93
N LYS A 178 21.76 -8.33 7.09
CA LYS A 178 21.14 -9.60 7.50
C LYS A 178 20.27 -9.41 8.72
N PHE A 179 19.17 -10.15 8.78
CA PHE A 179 18.35 -10.21 9.98
C PHE A 179 19.22 -10.61 11.18
N HIS A 180 19.16 -9.82 12.25
CA HIS A 180 19.93 -10.07 13.47
C HIS A 180 19.04 -10.45 14.64
N SER A 181 18.01 -9.66 14.93
CA SER A 181 17.06 -9.94 15.99
C SER A 181 15.75 -9.19 15.77
N ALA A 182 14.69 -9.68 16.42
CA ALA A 182 13.43 -8.96 16.56
C ALA A 182 12.90 -9.08 17.99
N TYR A 183 12.22 -8.02 18.42
CA TYR A 183 11.50 -7.96 19.69
C TYR A 183 10.02 -7.75 19.38
N ILE A 184 9.18 -8.68 19.80
CA ILE A 184 7.74 -8.71 19.52
C ILE A 184 7.01 -8.64 20.85
N ALA A 185 6.12 -7.65 21.00
CA ALA A 185 5.40 -7.38 22.24
C ALA A 185 6.32 -7.32 23.49
N GLY A 186 7.54 -6.80 23.31
CA GLY A 186 8.55 -6.66 24.36
C GLY A 186 9.35 -7.93 24.70
N LYS A 187 9.19 -9.03 23.95
CA LYS A 187 9.94 -10.28 24.12
C LYS A 187 10.79 -10.59 22.89
N ASP A 188 11.87 -11.33 23.07
CA ASP A 188 12.67 -11.82 21.94
C ASP A 188 11.83 -12.70 21.01
N PHE A 189 12.09 -12.58 19.70
CA PHE A 189 11.52 -13.48 18.70
C PHE A 189 11.92 -14.92 18.98
N ASP A 190 10.94 -15.81 18.91
CA ASP A 190 11.05 -17.25 19.12
C ASP A 190 10.53 -17.95 17.86
N PRO A 191 11.40 -18.64 17.09
CA PRO A 191 11.02 -19.28 15.83
C PRO A 191 10.04 -20.45 16.02
N ASP A 192 9.90 -20.99 17.23
CA ASP A 192 8.99 -22.10 17.50
C ASP A 192 7.57 -21.62 17.87
N LYS A 193 7.35 -20.30 17.95
CA LYS A 193 6.04 -19.70 18.27
C LYS A 193 5.28 -19.23 17.04
N ASN A 194 3.96 -19.22 17.19
CA ASN A 194 3.05 -18.55 16.29
C ASN A 194 2.74 -17.14 16.82
N TYR A 195 2.64 -16.18 15.91
CA TYR A 195 2.37 -14.78 16.19
C TYR A 195 1.10 -14.34 15.50
N TRP A 196 0.17 -13.75 16.24
CA TRP A 196 -0.98 -13.11 15.65
C TRP A 196 -0.61 -11.68 15.27
N ILE A 197 -0.90 -11.30 14.04
CA ILE A 197 -0.62 -9.95 13.56
C ILE A 197 -1.92 -9.30 13.12
N VAL A 198 -1.98 -7.97 13.23
CA VAL A 198 -3.00 -7.19 12.54
C VAL A 198 -2.41 -6.53 11.30
N THR A 199 -3.15 -6.61 10.19
CA THR A 199 -2.82 -6.00 8.92
C THR A 199 -4.10 -5.65 8.16
N ILE A 200 -4.01 -5.50 6.84
CA ILE A 200 -5.15 -5.24 5.95
C ILE A 200 -5.33 -6.30 4.88
N ASP A 201 -6.57 -6.43 4.39
CA ASP A 201 -6.98 -7.34 3.33
C ASP A 201 -6.16 -7.21 2.03
N TYR A 202 -5.77 -6.00 1.63
CA TYR A 202 -4.87 -5.80 0.49
C TYR A 202 -3.54 -6.59 0.65
N LEU A 203 -2.95 -6.58 1.84
CA LEU A 203 -1.68 -7.27 2.11
C LEU A 203 -1.89 -8.76 2.35
N MET A 204 -2.98 -9.15 3.03
CA MET A 204 -3.42 -10.53 3.17
C MET A 204 -3.47 -11.24 1.81
N ASN A 205 -3.99 -10.55 0.79
CA ASN A 205 -4.12 -11.07 -0.59
C ASN A 205 -2.82 -10.99 -1.41
N GLY A 206 -1.66 -10.69 -0.79
CA GLY A 206 -0.36 -10.65 -1.46
C GLY A 206 0.01 -9.30 -2.07
N GLY A 207 -0.71 -8.24 -1.73
CA GLY A 207 -0.36 -6.87 -2.06
C GLY A 207 1.10 -6.54 -1.71
N ASP A 208 1.73 -5.68 -2.52
CA ASP A 208 3.14 -5.30 -2.39
C ASP A 208 4.14 -6.50 -2.38
N ARG A 209 3.73 -7.67 -2.87
CA ARG A 209 4.50 -8.93 -2.85
C ARG A 209 4.76 -9.46 -1.43
N MET A 210 3.93 -9.11 -0.45
CA MET A 210 3.98 -9.65 0.91
C MET A 210 3.38 -11.08 0.97
N TYR A 211 3.86 -11.99 0.12
CA TYR A 211 3.27 -13.32 -0.08
C TYR A 211 3.34 -14.23 1.15
N PHE A 212 4.20 -13.92 2.13
CA PHE A 212 4.23 -14.63 3.40
C PHE A 212 2.87 -14.60 4.13
N LEU A 213 2.06 -13.54 3.92
CA LEU A 213 0.73 -13.41 4.48
C LEU A 213 -0.29 -14.37 3.85
N THR A 214 -0.13 -14.67 2.55
CA THR A 214 -1.05 -15.55 1.79
C THR A 214 -0.96 -17.01 2.20
N LYS A 215 0.09 -17.39 2.95
CA LYS A 215 0.39 -18.76 3.35
C LYS A 215 -0.27 -19.17 4.66
N SER A 216 -0.90 -18.23 5.37
CA SER A 216 -1.53 -18.53 6.65
C SER A 216 -2.84 -19.28 6.47
N ASN A 217 -3.09 -20.26 7.34
CA ASN A 217 -4.36 -20.98 7.41
C ASN A 217 -5.27 -20.45 8.53
N SER A 218 -4.82 -19.46 9.31
CA SER A 218 -5.57 -18.88 10.44
C SER A 218 -5.73 -17.38 10.20
N ILE A 219 -6.93 -16.99 9.74
CA ILE A 219 -7.25 -15.63 9.30
C ILE A 219 -8.61 -15.25 9.86
N GLU A 220 -8.71 -14.04 10.41
CA GLU A 220 -9.98 -13.42 10.83
C GLU A 220 -10.16 -12.09 10.10
N VAL A 221 -11.16 -12.01 9.22
CA VAL A 221 -11.54 -10.77 8.53
C VAL A 221 -12.65 -10.08 9.31
N THR A 222 -12.42 -8.82 9.71
CA THR A 222 -13.35 -8.13 10.62
C THR A 222 -14.44 -7.29 9.95
N HIS A 223 -14.28 -7.03 8.65
CA HIS A 223 -15.09 -6.07 7.90
C HIS A 223 -15.07 -4.63 8.45
N GLN A 224 -14.14 -4.31 9.35
CA GLN A 224 -13.90 -2.96 9.83
C GLN A 224 -12.95 -2.25 8.87
N ARG A 225 -13.36 -1.09 8.33
CA ARG A 225 -12.52 -0.32 7.40
C ARG A 225 -11.39 0.36 8.16
N LEU A 226 -10.16 0.26 7.64
CA LEU A 226 -8.97 0.89 8.22
C LEU A 226 -9.18 2.38 8.45
N ARG A 227 -9.75 3.09 7.46
CA ARG A 227 -9.95 4.54 7.56
C ARG A 227 -10.91 4.91 8.69
N ASP A 228 -11.99 4.14 8.87
CA ASP A 228 -12.96 4.39 9.94
C ASP A 228 -12.35 4.15 11.31
N ILE A 229 -11.55 3.06 11.45
CA ILE A 229 -10.76 2.78 12.64
C ILE A 229 -9.84 3.95 12.97
N LEU A 230 -9.09 4.46 11.97
CA LEU A 230 -8.17 5.58 12.17
C LEU A 230 -8.91 6.84 12.63
N ILE A 231 -10.05 7.19 12.01
CA ILE A 231 -10.87 8.33 12.43
C ILE A 231 -11.36 8.14 13.86
N GLU A 232 -11.83 6.95 14.22
CA GLU A 232 -12.30 6.63 15.57
C GLU A 232 -11.17 6.77 16.61
N GLN A 233 -10.01 6.18 16.35
CA GLN A 233 -8.87 6.23 17.27
C GLN A 233 -8.32 7.65 17.41
N ILE A 234 -8.18 8.40 16.31
CA ILE A 234 -7.66 9.78 16.33
C ILE A 234 -8.55 10.69 17.18
N LYS A 235 -9.88 10.52 17.14
CA LYS A 235 -10.83 11.29 17.98
C LYS A 235 -10.62 11.09 19.48
N GLN A 236 -9.95 10.02 19.90
CA GLN A 236 -9.64 9.78 21.32
C GLN A 236 -8.53 10.70 21.83
N TYR A 237 -7.76 11.34 20.92
CA TYR A 237 -6.66 12.21 21.26
C TYR A 237 -6.98 13.66 20.93
N LYS A 238 -6.93 14.54 21.93
CA LYS A 238 -6.98 16.00 21.69
C LYS A 238 -5.80 16.48 20.84
N VAL A 239 -4.66 15.83 21.00
CA VAL A 239 -3.43 16.06 20.25
C VAL A 239 -2.86 14.69 19.90
N LEU A 240 -2.49 14.48 18.63
CA LEU A 240 -1.91 13.22 18.18
C LEU A 240 -0.69 12.82 19.04
N PRO A 241 -0.58 11.54 19.43
CA PRO A 241 0.55 11.07 20.22
C PRO A 241 1.84 11.09 19.40
N ASP A 242 2.96 11.21 20.10
CA ASP A 242 4.28 11.07 19.47
C ASP A 242 4.54 9.58 19.16
N SER A 243 5.12 9.28 18.01
CA SER A 243 5.48 7.92 17.60
C SER A 243 6.79 7.85 16.82
N LYS A 244 7.87 8.40 17.39
CA LYS A 244 9.21 8.46 16.77
C LYS A 244 10.13 7.29 17.07
N ASN A 245 9.66 6.27 17.79
CA ASN A 245 10.51 5.15 18.18
C ASN A 245 11.03 4.40 16.95
N GLU A 246 12.32 4.05 16.97
CA GLU A 246 12.92 3.21 15.92
C GLU A 246 12.43 1.77 16.04
N ARG A 247 11.79 1.27 14.97
CA ARG A 247 11.19 -0.07 14.87
C ARG A 247 11.85 -0.92 13.80
N LEU A 248 12.48 -0.31 12.81
CA LEU A 248 13.21 -0.98 11.74
C LEU A 248 14.61 -0.36 11.63
N ILE A 249 15.62 -1.08 12.08
CA ILE A 249 16.99 -0.57 12.25
C ILE A 249 17.94 -1.34 11.34
N PHE A 250 18.76 -0.61 10.57
CA PHE A 250 19.84 -1.16 9.75
C PHE A 250 21.18 -0.68 10.30
N GLN A 251 21.97 -1.60 10.83
CA GLN A 251 23.31 -1.36 11.35
C GLN A 251 24.34 -1.89 10.35
N ASN A 252 25.30 -1.02 10.01
CA ASN A 252 26.49 -1.39 9.25
C ASN A 252 27.61 -1.83 10.18
#